data_AF-A0A653DKF9-F1
#
_entry.id   AF-A0A653DKF9-F1
#
_cell.length_a   1.000
_cell.length_b   1.000
_cell.length_c   1.000
_cell.angle_alpha   90.00
_cell.angle_beta   90.00
_cell.angle_gamma   90.00
#
_symmetry.space_group_name_H-M   'P 1'
#
loop_
_entity.id
_entity.type
_entity.pdbx_description
1 polymer ?
#
loop_
_entity_poly.entity_id
_entity_poly.type
_entity_poly.pdbx_seq_one_letter_code
_entity_poly.pdbx_strand_id
1 'polypeptide(L)'
;MENDSKDCPVETIESLTKEAEALKKKLEDERQKLNDVTLATVADRLDIINYMNIKPRRTLKGHQAKVLCSDWSPDKRHIVSSSQRAG
;
A
#
# COMPACT_ATOMS: atom_id res chain seq x y z
N MET A 1 -14.98 12.91 -53.83
CA MET A 1 -15.76 12.22 -52.78
C MET A 1 -14.75 11.58 -51.84
N GLU A 2 -14.81 11.99 -50.56
CA GLU A 2 -14.30 11.32 -49.33
C GLU A 2 -12.81 10.92 -49.34
N ASN A 3 -11.84 11.68 -48.80
CA ASN A 3 -11.63 12.11 -47.40
C ASN A 3 -12.13 11.10 -46.35
N ASP A 4 -11.22 10.24 -45.87
CA ASP A 4 -10.98 10.01 -44.42
C ASP A 4 -9.90 8.93 -44.22
N SER A 5 -8.63 9.27 -44.50
CA SER A 5 -7.53 8.61 -43.79
C SER A 5 -7.43 9.27 -42.42
N LYS A 6 -8.21 8.77 -41.46
CA LYS A 6 -7.96 9.01 -40.03
C LYS A 6 -6.62 8.34 -39.69
N ASP A 7 -5.55 9.04 -40.01
CA ASP A 7 -4.23 8.75 -39.45
C ASP A 7 -4.32 9.12 -37.98
N CYS A 8 -4.57 8.12 -37.13
CA CYS A 8 -4.41 8.28 -35.69
C CYS A 8 -2.97 8.77 -35.48
N PRO A 9 -2.72 9.95 -34.89
CA PRO A 9 -1.36 10.41 -34.70
C PRO A 9 -0.68 9.36 -33.83
N VAL A 10 0.32 8.69 -34.40
CA VAL A 10 1.16 7.75 -33.64
C VAL A 10 1.84 8.60 -32.58
N GLU A 11 1.31 8.54 -31.36
CA GLU A 11 1.83 9.24 -30.21
C GLU A 11 3.31 8.86 -30.08
N THR A 12 4.18 9.82 -30.36
CA THR A 12 5.63 9.60 -30.32
C THR A 12 6.05 9.45 -28.87
N ILE A 13 7.08 8.65 -28.59
CA ILE A 13 7.62 8.46 -27.24
C ILE A 13 7.87 9.81 -26.55
N GLU A 14 8.39 10.80 -27.29
CA GLU A 14 8.62 12.16 -26.79
C GLU A 14 7.34 12.93 -26.40
N SER A 15 6.24 12.71 -27.11
CA SER A 15 4.96 13.32 -26.78
C SER A 15 4.37 12.71 -25.51
N LEU A 16 4.46 11.39 -25.36
CA LEU A 16 3.99 10.67 -24.18
C LEU A 16 4.83 10.96 -22.93
N THR A 17 6.16 11.11 -23.06
CA THR A 17 7.01 11.48 -21.92
C THR A 17 6.70 12.90 -21.43
N LYS A 18 6.50 13.86 -22.34
CA LYS A 18 6.08 15.23 -21.99
C LYS A 18 4.72 15.25 -21.31
N GLU A 19 3.76 14.48 -21.82
CA GLU A 19 2.45 14.37 -21.17
C GLU A 19 2.55 13.74 -19.78
N ALA A 20 3.33 12.67 -19.62
CA ALA A 20 3.55 12.04 -18.31
C ALA A 20 4.19 13.01 -17.30
N GLU A 21 5.15 13.83 -17.72
CA GLU A 21 5.75 14.88 -16.89
C GLU A 21 4.72 15.95 -16.50
N ALA A 22 3.88 16.38 -17.45
CA ALA A 22 2.82 17.34 -17.20
C ALA A 22 1.76 16.79 -16.22
N LEU A 23 1.36 15.53 -16.37
CA LEU A 23 0.43 14.84 -15.47
C LEU A 23 1.03 14.67 -14.07
N LYS A 24 2.31 14.30 -13.97
CA LYS A 24 3.03 14.20 -12.69
C LYS A 24 3.05 15.55 -11.97
N LYS A 25 3.35 16.63 -12.69
CA LYS A 25 3.35 17.98 -12.13
C LYS A 25 1.96 18.38 -11.65
N LYS A 26 0.94 18.17 -12.47
CA LYS A 26 -0.46 18.47 -12.11
C LYS A 26 -0.90 17.69 -10.88
N LEU A 27 -0.51 16.42 -10.76
CA LEU A 27 -0.82 15.60 -9.60
C LEU A 27 -0.12 16.12 -8.33
N GLU A 28 1.14 16.56 -8.43
CA GLU A 28 1.85 17.17 -7.30
C GLU A 28 1.20 18.48 -6.87
N ASP A 29 0.82 19.34 -7.82
CA ASP A 29 0.13 20.60 -7.56
C ASP A 29 -1.22 20.35 -6.86
N GLU A 30 -2.02 19.38 -7.32
CA GLU A 30 -3.29 19.01 -6.68
C GLU A 30 -3.09 18.38 -5.30
N ARG A 31 -2.05 17.55 -5.09
CA ARG A 31 -1.71 17.02 -3.77
C ARG A 31 -1.37 18.16 -2.81
N GLN A 32 -0.61 19.14 -3.27
CA GLN A 32 -0.22 20.27 -2.43
C GLN A 32 -1.41 21.15 -2.03
N LYS A 33 -2.42 21.29 -2.88
CA LYS A 33 -3.68 22.00 -2.55
C LYS A 33 -4.48 21.35 -1.43
N LEU A 34 -4.34 20.04 -1.22
CA LEU A 34 -5.06 19.28 -0.20
C LEU A 34 -4.24 19.05 1.08
N ASN A 35 -2.98 19.48 1.11
CA ASN A 35 -2.05 19.27 2.23
C ASN A 35 -2.19 20.38 3.29
N ASP A 36 -3.39 20.56 3.86
CA ASP A 36 -3.68 21.65 4.81
C ASP A 36 -2.94 21.54 6.15
N VAL A 37 -2.74 20.31 6.65
CA VAL A 37 -2.13 20.03 7.94
C VAL A 37 -1.46 18.67 7.94
N THR A 38 -0.38 18.52 8.73
CA THR A 38 0.31 17.23 8.86
C THR A 38 -0.37 16.31 9.87
N LEU A 39 -0.20 15.01 9.71
CA LEU A 39 -0.68 14.01 10.67
C LEU A 39 -0.14 14.28 12.09
N ALA A 40 1.11 14.73 12.23
CA ALA A 40 1.71 15.05 13.53
C ALA A 40 0.93 16.14 14.26
N THR A 41 0.65 17.26 13.59
CA THR A 41 -0.10 18.40 14.14
C THR A 41 -1.52 18.01 14.59
N VAL A 42 -2.16 17.07 13.88
CA VAL A 42 -3.49 16.56 14.28
C VAL A 42 -3.37 15.60 15.46
N ALA A 43 -2.36 14.73 15.45
CA ALA A 43 -2.10 13.75 16.50
C ALA A 43 -1.73 14.37 17.85
N ASP A 44 -1.14 15.58 17.87
CA ASP A 44 -0.82 16.32 19.10
C ASP A 44 -2.04 16.60 20.00
N ARG A 45 -3.25 16.49 19.44
CA ARG A 45 -4.52 16.68 20.18
C ARG A 45 -5.00 15.41 20.87
N LEU A 46 -4.36 14.26 20.61
CA LEU A 46 -4.75 12.97 21.15
C LEU A 46 -4.00 12.67 22.45
N ASP A 47 -4.65 11.92 23.34
CA ASP A 47 -3.98 11.41 24.53
C ASP A 47 -2.89 10.40 24.16
N ILE A 48 -1.77 10.47 24.90
CA ILE A 48 -0.64 9.57 24.71
C ILE A 48 -1.03 8.16 25.19
N ILE A 49 -0.78 7.17 24.33
CA ILE A 49 -0.89 5.76 24.72
C ILE A 49 0.25 5.44 25.68
N ASN A 50 -0.10 5.18 26.94
CA ASN A 50 0.84 4.80 27.99
C ASN A 50 1.35 3.35 27.84
N TYR A 51 2.32 2.98 28.68
CA TYR A 51 2.95 1.67 28.68
C TYR A 51 1.94 0.51 28.67
N MET A 52 2.02 -0.34 27.64
CA MET A 52 1.18 -1.54 27.51
C MET A 52 1.88 -2.78 28.08
N ASN A 53 1.28 -3.42 29.08
CA ASN A 53 1.79 -4.66 29.68
C ASN A 53 1.30 -5.91 28.92
N ILE A 54 1.88 -6.16 27.75
CA ILE A 54 1.54 -7.33 26.93
C ILE A 54 2.27 -8.57 27.43
N LYS A 55 1.52 -9.64 27.72
CA LYS A 55 2.06 -10.94 28.15
C LYS A 55 1.71 -12.05 27.15
N PRO A 56 2.64 -12.99 26.84
CA PRO A 56 2.34 -14.15 26.01
C PRO A 56 1.22 -15.00 26.64
N ARG A 57 0.14 -15.25 25.89
CA ARG A 57 -1.00 -16.07 26.35
C ARG A 57 -0.97 -17.51 25.84
N ARG A 58 -0.40 -17.73 24.67
CA ARG A 58 -0.30 -19.05 24.03
C ARG A 58 1.02 -19.17 23.27
N THR A 59 1.59 -20.36 23.31
CA THR A 59 2.72 -20.76 22.47
C THR A 59 2.27 -21.93 21.62
N LEU A 60 2.09 -21.70 20.31
CA LEU A 60 1.63 -22.72 19.37
C LEU A 60 2.85 -23.53 18.88
N LYS A 61 2.93 -24.81 19.28
CA LYS A 61 4.00 -25.73 18.88
C LYS A 61 3.47 -26.75 17.88
N GLY A 62 4.28 -27.14 16.91
CA GLY A 62 3.91 -28.19 15.95
C GLY A 62 4.77 -28.20 14.69
N HIS A 63 5.16 -27.03 14.18
CA HIS A 63 6.06 -26.92 13.03
C HIS A 63 7.46 -27.45 13.37
N GLN A 64 8.01 -28.29 12.48
CA GLN A 64 9.37 -28.86 12.60
C GLN A 64 10.44 -27.99 11.92
N ALA A 65 10.02 -27.02 11.11
CA ALA A 65 10.88 -26.05 10.45
C ALA A 65 10.51 -24.62 10.86
N LYS A 66 11.27 -23.63 10.38
CA LYS A 66 10.98 -22.21 10.63
C LYS A 66 9.62 -21.84 10.03
N VAL A 67 8.77 -21.19 10.84
CA VAL A 67 7.52 -20.58 10.40
C VAL A 67 7.85 -19.35 9.55
N LEU A 68 7.25 -19.26 8.35
CA LEU A 68 7.52 -18.18 7.40
C LEU A 68 6.41 -17.13 7.39
N CYS A 69 5.16 -17.57 7.45
CA CYS A 69 3.99 -16.69 7.43
C CYS A 69 2.92 -17.20 8.40
N SER A 70 2.05 -16.29 8.86
CA SER A 70 0.84 -16.63 9.62
C SER A 70 -0.25 -15.60 9.35
N ASP A 71 -1.51 -16.03 9.35
CA ASP A 71 -2.66 -15.14 9.15
C ASP A 71 -3.87 -15.56 10.00
N TRP A 72 -4.64 -14.58 10.47
CA TRP A 72 -5.80 -14.81 11.33
C TRP A 72 -7.06 -15.06 10.50
N SER A 73 -7.84 -16.05 10.91
CA SER A 73 -9.20 -16.23 10.41
C SER A 73 -10.09 -15.06 10.88
N PRO A 74 -11.05 -14.59 10.05
CA PRO A 74 -12.05 -13.60 10.45
C PRO A 74 -12.91 -14.02 11.65
N ASP A 75 -12.94 -15.32 11.98
CA ASP A 75 -13.68 -15.87 13.13
C ASP A 75 -13.07 -15.52 14.50
N LYS A 76 -11.93 -14.81 14.53
CA LYS A 76 -11.21 -14.37 15.75
C LYS A 76 -10.73 -15.53 16.64
N ARG A 77 -10.68 -16.75 16.12
CA ARG A 77 -10.34 -17.97 16.87
C ARG A 77 -9.21 -18.75 16.24
N HIS A 78 -9.20 -18.87 14.91
CA HIS A 78 -8.24 -19.71 14.20
C HIS A 78 -7.14 -18.88 13.55
N ILE A 79 -5.96 -19.50 13.41
CA ILE A 79 -4.80 -18.93 12.73
C ILE A 79 -4.25 -20.00 11.77
N VAL A 80 -3.93 -19.60 10.54
CA VAL A 80 -3.18 -20.44 9.61
C VAL A 80 -1.70 -20.07 9.72
N SER A 81 -0.81 -21.05 9.70
CA SER A 81 0.64 -20.83 9.72
C SER A 81 1.33 -21.77 8.76
N SER A 82 2.33 -21.28 8.04
CA SER A 82 3.10 -22.05 7.06
C SER A 82 4.57 -22.16 7.47
N SER A 83 5.16 -23.33 7.21
CA SER A 83 6.59 -23.58 7.34
C SER A 83 7.10 -24.25 6.07
N GLN A 84 8.42 -24.24 5.89
CA GLN A 84 9.05 -25.07 4.86
C GLN A 84 8.77 -26.55 5.18
N ARG A 85 8.57 -27.37 4.14
CA ARG A 85 8.54 -28.83 4.28
C ARG A 85 9.98 -29.29 4.54
N ALA A 86 10.23 -29.91 5.68
CA ALA A 86 11.41 -30.77 5.83
C ALA A 86 11.16 -32.02 4.99
N GLY A 87 12.06 -32.27 4.03
CA GLY A 87 11.98 -33.41 3.10
C GLY A 87 12.00 -34.75 3.82
#